data_AF-A0A7V1PI52-F1
#
_entry.id   AF-A0A7V1PI52-F1
#
_cell.length_a   1.000
_cell.length_b   1.000
_cell.length_c   1.000
_cell.angle_alpha   90.00
_cell.angle_beta   90.00
_cell.angle_gamma   90.00
#
_symmetry.space_group_name_H-M   'P 1'
#
loop_
_entity.id
_entity.type
_entity.pdbx_description
1 polymer ?
#
loop_
_entity_poly.entity_id
_entity_poly.type
_entity_poly.pdbx_seq_one_letter_code
_entity_poly.pdbx_strand_id
1 'polypeptide(L)'
;LLNNYYSPDSIYCGLVHHTVPGVEHSFGSAGHGLPVAIGMSLAKTLDMQKGKVFCLISDGELDCGTTWESALFASHHKLDNLVIIVDYNKLQAFGKTNEVLNLEPLVEKWRAFRWDVQETDGHNFKALLKAFRKLSLVKNKPHIIICHTVKGKGIPFAENKLEWHYYNLTEELYEKAKRAIC
;
A
#
# COMPACT_ATOMS: atom_id res chain seq x y z
N LEU A 1 3.36 -20.13 -12.95
CA LEU A 1 3.23 -20.07 -11.47
C LEU A 1 1.77 -19.87 -11.05
N LEU A 2 1.02 -18.98 -11.70
CA LEU A 2 -0.32 -18.55 -11.27
C LEU A 2 -1.49 -19.24 -12.00
N ASN A 3 -1.25 -20.35 -12.70
CA ASN A 3 -2.26 -20.98 -13.56
C ASN A 3 -3.46 -21.58 -12.78
N ASN A 4 -3.30 -21.81 -11.48
CA ASN A 4 -4.33 -22.29 -10.57
C ASN A 4 -4.72 -21.23 -9.53
N TYR A 5 -4.49 -19.94 -9.78
CA TYR A 5 -4.94 -18.88 -8.89
C TYR A 5 -6.45 -18.99 -8.63
N TYR A 6 -6.85 -18.92 -7.36
CA TYR A 6 -8.25 -19.01 -6.93
C TYR A 6 -9.00 -20.31 -7.30
N SER A 7 -8.28 -21.35 -7.73
CA SER A 7 -8.85 -22.70 -7.93
C SER A 7 -8.90 -23.46 -6.59
N PRO A 8 -9.83 -24.43 -6.44
CA PRO A 8 -9.79 -25.39 -5.34
C PRO A 8 -8.39 -26.01 -5.18
N ASP A 9 -7.96 -26.23 -3.94
CA ASP A 9 -6.65 -26.82 -3.56
C ASP A 9 -5.41 -26.00 -3.94
N SER A 10 -5.59 -24.79 -4.48
CA SER A 10 -4.48 -23.87 -4.73
C SER A 10 -4.02 -23.19 -3.45
N ILE A 11 -2.69 -23.10 -3.26
CA ILE A 11 -2.11 -22.24 -2.23
C ILE A 11 -2.27 -20.74 -2.56
N TYR A 12 -2.59 -20.40 -3.82
CA TYR A 12 -2.83 -19.03 -4.28
C TYR A 12 -4.31 -18.70 -4.18
N CYS A 13 -4.78 -18.46 -2.96
CA CYS A 13 -6.15 -17.99 -2.70
C CYS A 13 -6.34 -16.50 -3.03
N GLY A 14 -7.59 -16.05 -3.05
CA GLY A 14 -7.96 -14.71 -3.52
C GLY A 14 -7.47 -13.59 -2.62
N LEU A 15 -7.27 -13.91 -1.34
CA LEU A 15 -6.57 -13.09 -0.37
C LEU A 15 -5.21 -13.71 -0.07
N VAL A 16 -4.25 -12.88 0.31
CA VAL A 16 -2.89 -13.33 0.60
C VAL A 16 -2.85 -14.21 1.86
N HIS A 17 -2.11 -15.31 1.80
CA HIS A 17 -2.05 -16.30 2.88
C HIS A 17 -0.59 -16.70 3.19
N HIS A 18 -0.25 -16.75 4.48
CA HIS A 18 1.11 -17.00 4.97
C HIS A 18 1.70 -18.38 4.60
N THR A 19 0.90 -19.31 4.09
CA THR A 19 1.40 -20.62 3.61
C THR A 19 2.12 -20.51 2.26
N VAL A 20 1.97 -19.39 1.56
CA VAL A 20 2.69 -19.14 0.30
C VAL A 20 4.13 -18.71 0.63
N PRO A 21 5.16 -19.39 0.10
CA PRO A 21 6.55 -19.00 0.34
C PRO A 21 6.83 -17.54 -0.04
N GLY A 22 7.42 -16.78 0.89
CA GLY A 22 7.68 -15.35 0.73
C GLY A 22 6.54 -14.43 1.18
N VAL A 23 5.41 -14.96 1.65
CA VAL A 23 4.36 -14.18 2.30
C VAL A 23 4.61 -14.13 3.81
N GLU A 24 4.88 -12.92 4.32
CA GLU A 24 5.20 -12.70 5.73
C GLU A 24 4.00 -12.86 6.68
N HIS A 25 2.77 -12.63 6.19
CA HIS A 25 1.55 -12.73 7.00
C HIS A 25 0.29 -12.86 6.10
N SER A 26 -0.80 -13.39 6.65
CA SER A 26 -2.11 -13.38 5.98
C SER A 26 -2.77 -12.00 6.09
N PHE A 27 -3.28 -11.45 4.99
CA PHE A 27 -3.98 -10.16 4.99
C PHE A 27 -5.30 -10.26 4.24
N GLY A 28 -6.14 -9.23 4.36
CA GLY A 28 -7.46 -9.16 3.73
C GLY A 28 -8.45 -8.30 4.51
N SER A 29 -8.23 -8.16 5.82
CA SER A 29 -8.90 -7.14 6.61
C SER A 29 -8.16 -5.81 6.46
N ALA A 30 -8.85 -4.79 5.93
CA ALA A 30 -8.31 -3.44 5.80
C ALA A 30 -7.83 -2.90 7.16
N GLY A 31 -6.72 -2.17 7.16
CA GLY A 31 -6.15 -1.56 8.37
C GLY A 31 -5.35 -2.50 9.28
N HIS A 32 -5.22 -3.80 8.95
CA HIS A 32 -4.42 -4.74 9.75
C HIS A 32 -2.96 -4.87 9.28
N GLY A 33 -2.66 -4.47 8.03
CA GLY A 33 -1.31 -4.54 7.47
C GLY A 33 -0.29 -3.70 8.25
N LEU A 34 -0.66 -2.47 8.57
CA LEU A 34 0.22 -1.52 9.25
C LEU A 34 0.60 -1.95 10.68
N PRO A 35 -0.32 -2.37 11.57
CA PRO A 35 0.03 -2.92 12.88
C PRO A 35 1.02 -4.08 12.81
N VAL A 36 0.85 -5.01 11.86
CA VAL A 36 1.76 -6.16 11.67
C VAL A 36 3.15 -5.67 11.24
N ALA A 37 3.22 -4.77 10.26
CA ALA A 37 4.48 -4.20 9.80
C ALA A 37 5.22 -3.43 10.92
N ILE A 38 4.49 -2.73 11.78
CA ILE A 38 5.05 -2.06 12.96
C ILE A 38 5.63 -3.08 13.94
N GLY A 39 4.92 -4.17 14.23
CA GLY A 39 5.41 -5.25 15.09
C GLY A 39 6.71 -5.84 14.56
N MET A 40 6.76 -6.13 13.26
CA MET A 40 7.99 -6.59 12.59
C MET A 40 9.12 -5.55 12.69
N SER A 41 8.81 -4.28 12.47
CA SER A 41 9.79 -3.19 12.53
C SER A 41 10.36 -3.01 13.95
N LEU A 42 9.51 -3.08 14.97
CA LEU A 42 9.90 -3.00 16.37
C LEU A 42 10.78 -4.20 16.76
N ALA A 43 10.38 -5.41 16.38
CA ALA A 43 11.16 -6.62 16.66
C ALA A 43 12.58 -6.52 16.09
N LYS A 44 12.72 -6.08 14.82
CA LYS A 44 14.05 -5.87 14.22
C LYS A 44 14.89 -4.85 14.99
N THR A 45 14.28 -3.77 15.48
CA THR A 45 14.97 -2.76 16.28
C THR A 45 15.45 -3.34 17.62
N LEU A 46 14.60 -4.11 18.31
CA LEU A 46 14.94 -4.75 19.59
C LEU A 46 16.06 -5.79 19.42
N ASP A 47 16.03 -6.55 18.33
CA ASP A 47 17.03 -7.57 18.01
C ASP A 47 18.31 -7.00 17.35
N MET A 48 18.41 -5.67 17.22
CA MET A 48 19.50 -4.98 16.52
C MET A 48 19.73 -5.48 15.08
N GLN A 49 18.67 -5.98 14.44
CA GLN A 49 18.71 -6.46 13.07
C GLN A 49 18.65 -5.30 12.08
N LYS A 50 19.55 -5.35 11.09
CA LYS A 50 19.52 -4.40 9.96
C LYS A 50 18.36 -4.72 9.01
N GLY A 51 17.99 -3.72 8.22
CA GLY A 51 16.97 -3.82 7.18
C GLY A 51 15.80 -2.86 7.41
N LYS A 52 14.93 -2.75 6.41
CA LYS A 52 13.69 -1.97 6.48
C LYS A 52 12.48 -2.90 6.33
N VAL A 53 11.39 -2.55 6.99
CA VAL A 53 10.08 -3.18 6.80
C VAL A 53 9.25 -2.27 5.91
N PHE A 54 8.75 -2.81 4.81
CA PHE A 54 7.90 -2.09 3.88
C PHE A 54 6.46 -2.58 4.02
N CYS A 55 5.51 -1.65 3.97
CA CYS A 55 4.09 -1.96 3.93
C CYS A 55 3.43 -1.09 2.87
N LEU A 56 2.74 -1.74 1.92
CA LEU A 56 1.91 -1.09 0.92
C LEU A 56 0.47 -1.09 1.45
N ILE A 57 -0.15 0.08 1.48
CA ILE A 57 -1.54 0.25 1.89
C ILE A 57 -2.28 1.10 0.87
N SER A 58 -3.58 0.91 0.75
CA SER A 58 -4.45 1.76 -0.08
C SER A 58 -4.89 3.02 0.67
N ASP A 59 -5.40 3.99 -0.06
CA ASP A 59 -6.09 5.15 0.51
C ASP A 59 -7.37 4.77 1.29
N GLY A 60 -8.12 3.77 0.84
CA GLY A 60 -9.27 3.23 1.58
C GLY A 60 -8.90 2.62 2.94
N GLU A 61 -7.73 2.00 3.07
CA GLU A 61 -7.23 1.50 4.37
C GLU A 61 -6.90 2.60 5.37
N LEU A 62 -6.71 3.85 4.91
CA LEU A 62 -6.47 4.99 5.79
C LEU A 62 -7.73 5.43 6.55
N ASP A 63 -8.92 4.96 6.16
CA ASP A 63 -10.17 5.20 6.89
C ASP A 63 -10.24 4.37 8.18
N CYS A 64 -9.46 3.29 8.29
CA CYS A 64 -9.44 2.43 9.46
C CYS A 64 -8.78 3.13 10.66
N GLY A 65 -9.46 3.15 11.82
CA GLY A 65 -8.92 3.71 13.06
C GLY A 65 -7.59 3.09 13.48
N THR A 66 -7.41 1.80 13.23
CA THR A 66 -6.17 1.05 13.49
C THR A 66 -4.96 1.66 12.78
N THR A 67 -5.14 2.30 11.63
CA THR A 67 -4.07 2.99 10.89
C THR A 67 -3.53 4.18 11.70
N TRP A 68 -4.41 4.95 12.33
CA TRP A 68 -4.04 6.14 13.09
C TRP A 68 -3.48 5.80 14.47
N GLU A 69 -4.01 4.78 15.13
CA GLU A 69 -3.43 4.20 16.35
C GLU A 69 -2.00 3.71 16.09
N SER A 70 -1.80 3.02 14.97
CA SER A 70 -0.50 2.56 14.49
C SER A 70 0.46 3.72 14.20
N ALA A 71 -0.03 4.80 13.58
CA ALA A 71 0.77 5.99 13.30
C ALA A 71 1.34 6.63 14.58
N LEU A 72 0.55 6.68 15.65
CA LEU A 72 1.01 7.13 16.97
C LEU A 72 2.12 6.23 17.49
N PHE A 73 1.89 4.91 17.51
CA PHE A 73 2.82 3.93 18.06
C PHE A 73 4.18 3.96 17.35
N ALA A 74 4.19 3.93 16.02
CA ALA A 74 5.44 3.90 15.25
C ALA A 74 6.30 5.14 15.49
N SER A 75 5.67 6.31 15.61
CA SER A 75 6.36 7.57 15.91
C SER A 75 6.91 7.60 17.34
N HIS A 76 6.15 7.11 18.32
CA HIS A 76 6.58 7.00 19.72
C HIS A 76 7.86 6.16 19.84
N HIS A 77 7.90 5.03 19.12
CA HIS A 77 9.05 4.12 19.08
C HIS A 77 10.14 4.51 18.07
N LYS A 78 10.01 5.66 17.38
CA LYS A 78 11.02 6.21 16.46
C LYS A 78 11.47 5.22 15.38
N LEU A 79 10.53 4.42 14.84
CA LEU A 79 10.81 3.30 13.94
C LEU A 79 11.26 3.76 12.53
N ASP A 80 12.50 4.23 12.39
CA ASP A 80 13.08 4.69 11.10
C ASP A 80 13.46 3.55 10.13
N ASN A 81 13.26 2.31 10.55
CA ASN A 81 13.27 1.13 9.71
C ASN A 81 11.90 0.82 9.07
N LEU A 82 10.82 1.51 9.46
CA LEU A 82 9.49 1.35 8.86
C LEU A 82 9.28 2.30 7.68
N VAL A 83 8.81 1.75 6.55
CA VAL A 83 8.46 2.52 5.35
C VAL A 83 7.07 2.12 4.87
N ILE A 84 6.17 3.10 4.83
CA ILE A 84 4.81 2.93 4.32
C ILE A 84 4.73 3.53 2.92
N ILE A 85 4.09 2.82 2.01
CA ILE A 85 3.79 3.28 0.66
C ILE A 85 2.26 3.32 0.57
N VAL A 86 1.71 4.49 0.27
CA VAL A 86 0.26 4.64 0.06
C VAL A 86 -0.01 4.65 -1.43
N ASP A 87 -0.83 3.70 -1.91
CA ASP A 87 -1.46 3.78 -3.22
C ASP A 87 -2.62 4.79 -3.17
N TYR A 88 -2.31 6.06 -3.46
CA TYR A 88 -3.25 7.18 -3.36
C TYR A 88 -3.92 7.43 -4.72
N ASN A 89 -4.79 6.50 -5.12
CA ASN A 89 -5.49 6.50 -6.41
C ASN A 89 -6.84 7.26 -6.38
N LYS A 90 -7.29 7.67 -5.19
CA LYS A 90 -8.50 8.45 -4.90
C LYS A 90 -9.82 7.71 -5.15
N LEU A 91 -9.79 6.38 -5.25
CA LEU A 91 -10.96 5.53 -5.50
C LEU A 91 -11.06 4.37 -4.49
N GLN A 92 -12.11 4.40 -3.69
CA GLN A 92 -12.48 3.38 -2.72
C GLN A 92 -13.55 2.43 -3.27
N ALA A 93 -14.12 1.58 -2.42
CA ALA A 93 -15.18 0.63 -2.75
C ALA A 93 -16.46 1.28 -3.30
N PHE A 94 -16.85 2.43 -2.75
CA PHE A 94 -18.15 3.06 -3.01
C PHE A 94 -18.07 4.39 -3.76
N GLY A 95 -16.87 4.82 -4.17
CA GLY A 95 -16.70 6.11 -4.85
C GLY A 95 -15.32 6.70 -4.63
N LYS A 96 -15.21 8.02 -4.85
CA LYS A 96 -13.96 8.72 -4.59
C LYS A 96 -13.76 8.93 -3.10
N THR A 97 -12.50 9.01 -2.66
CA THR A 97 -12.15 9.25 -1.25
C THR A 97 -12.86 10.50 -0.69
N ASN A 98 -12.90 11.61 -1.43
CA ASN A 98 -13.57 12.84 -1.00
C ASN A 98 -15.11 12.77 -0.92
N GLU A 99 -15.72 11.76 -1.53
CA GLU A 99 -17.17 11.52 -1.53
C GLU A 99 -17.57 10.47 -0.47
N VAL A 100 -16.69 9.52 -0.18
CA VAL A 100 -16.92 8.43 0.79
C VAL A 100 -16.43 8.82 2.19
N LEU A 101 -15.12 9.05 2.36
CA LEU A 101 -14.54 9.57 3.59
C LEU A 101 -13.29 10.40 3.30
N ASN A 102 -13.40 11.72 3.47
CA ASN A 102 -12.37 12.63 3.00
C ASN A 102 -11.07 12.54 3.82
N LEU A 103 -9.99 12.15 3.15
CA LEU A 103 -8.66 12.02 3.73
C LEU A 103 -7.90 13.33 3.87
N GLU A 104 -8.30 14.41 3.18
CA GLU A 104 -7.55 15.66 3.21
C GLU A 104 -7.72 16.43 4.54
N PRO A 105 -6.71 17.22 4.98
CA PRO A 105 -5.35 17.33 4.41
C PRO A 105 -4.46 16.15 4.83
N LEU A 106 -4.12 15.25 3.89
CA LEU A 106 -3.55 13.94 4.21
C LEU A 106 -2.09 14.06 4.70
N VAL A 107 -1.30 14.87 4.02
CA VAL A 107 0.11 15.08 4.33
C VAL A 107 0.27 15.71 5.72
N GLU A 108 -0.54 16.70 6.03
CA GLU A 108 -0.56 17.42 7.29
C GLU A 108 -0.94 16.50 8.44
N LYS A 109 -1.93 15.60 8.25
CA LYS A 109 -2.28 14.56 9.21
C LYS A 109 -1.04 13.72 9.56
N TRP A 110 -0.36 13.14 8.58
CA TRP A 110 0.84 12.33 8.82
C TRP A 110 1.99 13.11 9.46
N ARG A 111 2.22 14.36 9.05
CA ARG A 111 3.21 15.24 9.68
C ARG A 111 2.88 15.50 11.15
N ALA A 112 1.60 15.66 11.51
CA ALA A 112 1.16 15.83 12.90
C ALA A 112 1.47 14.61 13.76
N PHE A 113 1.44 13.39 13.20
CA PHE A 113 1.92 12.17 13.86
C PHE A 113 3.45 12.03 13.88
N ARG A 114 4.22 13.07 13.50
CA ARG A 114 5.69 13.11 13.49
C ARG A 114 6.38 12.15 12.50
N TRP A 115 5.73 11.82 11.40
CA TRP A 115 6.30 11.01 10.33
C TRP A 115 7.20 11.81 9.38
N ASP A 116 8.12 11.13 8.71
CA ASP A 116 8.78 11.63 7.51
C ASP A 116 7.85 11.42 6.31
N VAL A 117 7.28 12.52 5.78
CA VAL A 117 6.24 12.46 4.74
C VAL A 117 6.79 12.93 3.42
N GLN A 118 6.71 12.06 2.41
CA GLN A 118 7.03 12.36 1.02
C GLN A 118 5.81 12.14 0.14
N GLU A 119 5.66 12.97 -0.88
CA GLU A 119 4.69 12.76 -1.96
C GLU A 119 5.43 12.58 -3.28
N THR A 120 4.90 11.72 -4.13
CA THR A 120 5.46 11.46 -5.46
C THR A 120 4.39 11.01 -6.45
N ASP A 121 4.68 11.17 -7.73
CA ASP A 121 3.97 10.47 -8.80
C ASP A 121 4.32 8.98 -8.72
N GLY A 122 3.30 8.14 -8.51
CA GLY A 122 3.43 6.69 -8.40
C GLY A 122 3.70 5.98 -9.72
N HIS A 123 3.58 6.67 -10.86
CA HIS A 123 3.88 6.14 -12.19
C HIS A 123 5.22 6.62 -12.74
N ASN A 124 5.95 7.43 -11.96
CA ASN A 124 7.25 7.95 -12.34
C ASN A 124 8.36 7.24 -11.57
N PHE A 125 8.97 6.24 -12.20
CA PHE A 125 10.07 5.47 -11.60
C PHE A 125 11.25 6.35 -11.15
N LYS A 126 11.57 7.45 -11.85
CA LYS A 126 12.65 8.35 -11.43
C LYS A 126 12.28 9.09 -10.13
N ALA A 127 11.02 9.52 -10.01
CA ALA A 127 10.51 10.17 -8.81
C ALA A 127 10.45 9.19 -7.62
N LEU A 128 9.95 7.97 -7.84
CA LEU A 128 9.96 6.89 -6.85
C LEU A 128 11.38 6.59 -6.35
N LEU A 129 12.33 6.35 -7.25
CA LEU A 129 13.73 6.09 -6.88
C LEU A 129 14.34 7.25 -6.07
N LYS A 130 13.99 8.50 -6.38
CA LYS A 130 14.41 9.67 -5.61
C LYS A 130 13.79 9.67 -4.21
N ALA A 131 12.51 9.29 -4.06
CA ALA A 131 11.85 9.19 -2.77
C ALA A 131 12.47 8.10 -1.88
N PHE A 132 12.69 6.90 -2.44
CA PHE A 132 13.34 5.80 -1.72
C PHE A 132 14.77 6.12 -1.28
N ARG A 133 15.55 6.84 -2.10
CA ARG A 133 16.92 7.25 -1.74
C ARG A 133 16.97 8.21 -0.55
N LYS A 134 15.94 9.04 -0.35
CA LYS A 134 15.88 9.98 0.77
C LYS A 134 15.64 9.31 2.12
N LEU A 135 15.10 8.08 2.14
CA LEU A 135 14.78 7.35 3.36
C LEU A 135 16.00 7.10 4.26
N SER A 136 17.21 7.05 3.70
CA SER A 136 18.43 6.85 4.49
C SER A 136 18.89 8.11 5.25
N LEU A 137 18.39 9.28 4.85
CA LEU A 137 18.79 10.60 5.36
C LEU A 137 18.02 10.99 6.62
N VAL A 138 16.85 10.40 6.86
CA VAL A 138 16.01 10.71 8.01
C VAL A 138 16.15 9.60 9.04
N LYS A 139 16.33 9.99 10.30
CA LYS A 139 16.52 9.11 11.45
C LYS A 139 15.45 9.38 12.49
N ASN A 140 15.18 8.39 13.34
CA ASN A 140 14.25 8.48 14.46
C ASN A 140 12.80 8.84 14.08
N LYS A 141 12.40 8.62 12.81
CA LYS A 141 11.05 8.83 12.32
C LYS A 141 10.67 7.70 11.35
N PRO A 142 9.48 7.10 11.50
CA PRO A 142 8.94 6.25 10.45
C PRO A 142 8.65 7.07 9.19
N HIS A 143 8.71 6.41 8.03
CA HIS A 143 8.56 7.06 6.73
C HIS A 143 7.26 6.69 6.05
N ILE A 144 6.64 7.65 5.38
CA ILE A 144 5.50 7.43 4.50
C ILE A 144 5.71 8.12 3.17
N ILE A 145 5.49 7.37 2.09
CA ILE A 145 5.52 7.85 0.72
C ILE A 145 4.10 7.75 0.17
N ILE A 146 3.47 8.90 -0.05
CA ILE A 146 2.15 8.99 -0.66
C ILE A 146 2.35 9.03 -2.18
N CYS A 147 1.98 7.94 -2.85
CA CYS A 147 2.11 7.80 -4.28
C CYS A 147 0.79 8.16 -4.95
N HIS A 148 0.75 9.29 -5.67
CA HIS A 148 -0.39 9.64 -6.51
C HIS A 148 -0.42 8.70 -7.71
N THR A 149 -1.45 7.86 -7.79
CA THR A 149 -1.57 6.80 -8.79
C THR A 149 -2.92 6.90 -9.53
N VAL A 150 -3.12 5.98 -10.48
CA VAL A 150 -4.31 5.88 -11.32
C VAL A 150 -4.71 4.42 -11.26
N LYS A 151 -5.87 4.13 -10.67
CA LYS A 151 -6.39 2.76 -10.60
C LYS A 151 -6.60 2.23 -12.02
N GLY A 152 -6.12 1.03 -12.32
CA GLY A 152 -6.18 0.45 -13.66
C GLY A 152 -5.20 1.08 -14.68
N LYS A 153 -4.13 1.75 -14.23
CA LYS A 153 -3.14 2.41 -15.09
C LYS A 153 -2.71 1.53 -16.28
N GLY A 154 -2.69 2.12 -17.47
CA GLY A 154 -2.25 1.49 -18.72
C GLY A 154 -3.35 0.73 -19.46
N ILE A 155 -4.53 0.55 -18.86
CA ILE A 155 -5.66 -0.14 -19.49
C ILE A 155 -6.79 0.88 -19.73
N PRO A 156 -6.97 1.40 -20.96
CA PRO A 156 -7.83 2.56 -21.22
C PRO A 156 -9.28 2.43 -20.77
N PHE A 157 -9.85 1.22 -20.79
CA PHE A 157 -11.22 0.98 -20.35
C PHE A 157 -11.37 0.86 -18.82
N ALA A 158 -10.26 0.68 -18.10
CA ALA A 158 -10.23 0.47 -16.65
C ALA A 158 -9.61 1.65 -15.87
N GLU A 159 -8.84 2.52 -16.54
CA GLU A 159 -8.23 3.68 -15.91
C GLU A 159 -9.26 4.58 -15.21
N ASN A 160 -9.08 4.76 -13.90
CA ASN A 160 -9.89 5.64 -13.05
C ASN A 160 -11.39 5.30 -13.08
N LYS A 161 -11.71 4.01 -13.11
CA LYS A 161 -13.08 3.48 -13.14
C LYS A 161 -13.37 2.64 -11.90
N LEU A 162 -14.48 2.92 -11.23
CA LEU A 162 -14.86 2.30 -9.96
C LEU A 162 -15.24 0.82 -10.15
N GLU A 163 -15.95 0.51 -11.22
CA GLU A 163 -16.44 -0.83 -11.56
C GLU A 163 -15.31 -1.87 -11.65
N TRP A 164 -14.12 -1.43 -12.05
CA TRP A 164 -12.92 -2.27 -12.15
C TRP A 164 -12.27 -2.61 -10.81
N HIS A 165 -12.85 -2.16 -9.69
CA HIS A 165 -12.51 -2.69 -8.38
C HIS A 165 -13.04 -4.11 -8.15
N TYR A 166 -14.17 -4.48 -8.78
CA TYR A 166 -14.86 -5.75 -8.54
C TYR A 166 -15.02 -6.63 -9.78
N TYR A 167 -14.83 -6.08 -10.98
CA TYR A 167 -15.10 -6.80 -12.22
C TYR A 167 -13.97 -7.74 -12.60
N ASN A 168 -14.35 -8.94 -13.04
CA ASN A 168 -13.44 -9.89 -13.66
C ASN A 168 -13.33 -9.58 -15.16
N LEU A 169 -12.13 -9.77 -15.73
CA LEU A 169 -11.93 -9.68 -17.16
C LEU A 169 -12.61 -10.84 -17.88
N THR A 170 -13.38 -10.53 -18.93
CA THR A 170 -13.75 -11.53 -19.94
C THR A 170 -12.55 -11.82 -20.85
N GLU A 171 -12.57 -12.91 -21.61
CA GLU A 171 -11.52 -13.23 -22.58
C GLU A 171 -11.27 -12.08 -23.57
N GLU A 172 -12.35 -11.45 -24.05
CA GLU A 172 -12.26 -10.29 -24.95
C GLU A 172 -11.56 -9.09 -24.28
N LEU A 173 -11.94 -8.76 -23.03
CA LEU A 173 -11.37 -7.64 -22.30
C LEU A 173 -9.91 -7.92 -21.89
N TYR A 174 -9.58 -9.18 -21.61
CA TYR A 174 -8.21 -9.63 -21.36
C TYR A 174 -7.31 -9.41 -22.58
N GLU A 175 -7.72 -9.86 -23.76
CA GLU A 175 -6.95 -9.64 -25.00
C GLU A 175 -6.84 -8.15 -25.35
N LYS A 176 -7.89 -7.37 -25.10
CA LYS A 176 -7.84 -5.91 -25.25
C LYS A 176 -6.86 -5.26 -24.27
N ALA A 177 -6.83 -5.70 -23.02
CA ALA A 177 -5.88 -5.20 -22.02
C ALA A 177 -4.44 -5.52 -22.40
N LYS A 178 -4.14 -6.74 -22.86
CA LYS A 178 -2.80 -7.14 -23.33
C LYS A 178 -2.29 -6.24 -24.44
N ARG A 179 -3.12 -5.96 -25.44
CA ARG A 179 -2.75 -5.05 -26.54
C ARG A 179 -2.51 -3.61 -26.10
N ALA A 180 -3.08 -3.19 -24.97
CA ALA A 180 -2.88 -1.84 -24.44
C ALA A 180 -1.58 -1.70 -23.64
N ILE A 181 -1.05 -2.79 -23.08
CA ILE A 181 0.16 -2.81 -22.24
C ILE A 181 1.41 -3.31 -22.98
N CYS A 182 1.24 -4.00 -24.12
CA CYS A 182 2.31 -4.38 -25.04
C CYS A 182 2.62 -3.25 -26.02
#